data_AF-A0A527Y3Z4-F1
#
_entry.id   AF-A0A527Y3Z4-F1
#
_cell.length_a   1.000
_cell.length_b   1.000
_cell.length_c   1.000
_cell.angle_alpha   90.00
_cell.angle_beta   90.00
_cell.angle_gamma   90.00
#
_symmetry.space_group_name_H-M   'P 1'
#
loop_
_entity.id
_entity.type
_entity.pdbx_description
1 polymer ?
#
loop_
_entity_poly.entity_id
_entity_poly.type
_entity_poly.pdbx_seq_one_letter_code
_entity_poly.pdbx_strand_id
1 'polypeptide(L)' 'MTSTTLFEPYTLGSLTLSNRFVMAPLTRNRAGPGFVPGDLAAQYYGQRA' A
#
# COMPACT_ATOMS: atom_id res chain seq x y z
N MET A 1 1.81 17.34 -22.69
CA MET A 1 0.94 16.15 -22.82
C MET A 1 0.78 15.54 -21.44
N THR A 2 -0.42 15.58 -20.89
CA THR A 2 -0.75 14.96 -19.59
C THR A 2 -0.72 13.44 -19.76
N SER A 3 0.32 12.80 -19.23
CA SER A 3 0.48 11.35 -19.27
C SER A 3 -0.52 10.68 -18.34
N THR A 4 -1.51 9.97 -18.90
CA THR A 4 -2.49 9.14 -18.16
C THR A 4 -1.88 7.86 -17.57
N THR A 5 -0.58 7.64 -17.77
CA THR A 5 0.15 6.42 -17.44
C THR A 5 0.04 5.99 -15.98
N LEU A 6 -0.09 6.93 -15.03
CA LEU A 6 -0.15 6.59 -13.60
C LEU A 6 -1.38 5.77 -13.21
N PHE A 7 -2.50 5.96 -13.91
CA PHE A 7 -3.75 5.27 -13.64
C PHE A 7 -3.94 3.99 -14.46
N GLU A 8 -2.99 3.66 -15.32
CA GLU A 8 -3.04 2.44 -16.14
C GLU A 8 -2.61 1.20 -15.33
N PRO A 9 -3.21 0.04 -15.60
CA PRO A 9 -2.76 -1.23 -15.02
C PRO A 9 -1.29 -1.52 -15.32
N TYR A 10 -0.64 -2.24 -14.41
CA TYR A 10 0.77 -2.62 -14.55
C TYR A 10 1.01 -4.06 -14.07
N THR A 11 1.76 -4.83 -14.86
CA THR A 11 2.13 -6.20 -14.50
C THR A 11 3.46 -6.20 -13.74
N LEU A 12 3.41 -6.55 -12.45
CA LEU A 12 4.56 -6.69 -11.57
C LEU A 12 4.76 -8.18 -11.24
N GLY A 13 5.61 -8.84 -12.00
CA GLY A 13 5.81 -10.30 -11.88
C GLY A 13 4.52 -11.05 -12.20
N SER A 14 4.01 -11.84 -11.24
CA SER A 14 2.76 -12.57 -11.37
C SER A 14 1.51 -11.78 -10.98
N LEU A 15 1.66 -10.52 -10.52
CA LEU A 15 0.56 -9.68 -10.07
C LEU A 15 0.22 -8.61 -11.12
N THR A 16 -1.07 -8.40 -11.35
CA THR A 16 -1.56 -7.25 -12.13
C THR A 16 -2.07 -6.19 -11.16
N LEU A 17 -1.37 -5.05 -11.10
CA LEU A 17 -1.74 -3.89 -10.32
C LEU A 17 -2.74 -3.04 -11.12
N SER A 18 -3.75 -2.48 -10.44
CA SER A 18 -4.78 -1.65 -11.08
C SER A 18 -4.27 -0.27 -11.53
N ASN A 19 -3.15 0.18 -10.97
CA ASN A 19 -2.52 1.47 -11.24
C ASN A 19 -1.01 1.41 -10.92
N ARG A 20 -0.30 2.51 -11.15
CA ARG A 20 1.15 2.64 -10.91
C ARG A 20 1.50 3.42 -9.64
N PHE A 21 0.55 3.61 -8.73
CA PHE A 21 0.80 4.20 -7.42
C PHE A 21 1.23 3.12 -6.43
N VAL A 22 2.14 3.48 -5.52
CA VAL A 22 2.62 2.59 -4.47
C VAL A 22 2.56 3.32 -3.14
N MET A 23 2.11 2.63 -2.09
CA MET A 23 2.29 3.08 -0.72
C MET A 23 3.73 2.80 -0.30
N ALA A 24 4.56 3.85 -0.22
CA ALA A 24 5.94 3.73 0.26
C ALA A 24 5.99 3.10 1.67
N PRO A 25 7.07 2.37 2.01
CA PRO A 25 7.24 1.84 3.36
C PRO A 25 7.48 2.98 4.35
N LEU A 26 6.65 3.04 5.40
CA LEU A 26 6.67 4.11 6.39
C LEU A 26 6.69 3.49 7.80
N THR A 27 7.77 3.69 8.55
CA THR A 27 7.80 3.34 9.97
C THR A 27 6.81 4.20 10.74
N ARG A 28 5.89 3.57 11.48
CA ARG A 28 4.81 4.28 12.20
C ARG A 28 4.93 4.23 13.72
N ASN A 29 5.82 3.40 14.28
CA ASN A 29 6.00 3.22 15.73
C ASN A 29 4.69 2.92 16.48
N ARG A 30 3.83 2.05 15.92
CA ARG A 30 2.47 1.75 16.44
C ARG A 30 2.22 0.25 16.68
N ALA A 31 3.28 -0.53 16.87
CA ALA A 31 3.12 -1.94 17.25
C ALA A 31 2.63 -2.05 18.69
N GLY A 32 1.84 -3.08 18.99
CA GLY A 32 1.45 -3.44 20.35
C GLY A 32 2.56 -4.19 21.11
N PRO A 33 2.24 -4.73 22.30
CA PRO A 33 3.15 -5.58 23.07
C PRO A 33 3.68 -6.75 22.23
N GLY A 34 4.96 -7.08 22.42
CA GLY A 34 5.62 -8.15 21.64
C GLY A 34 5.84 -7.81 20.17
N PHE A 35 5.76 -6.53 19.79
CA PHE A 35 5.91 -6.05 18.40
C PHE A 35 4.83 -6.58 17.44
N VAL A 36 3.69 -7.00 17.98
CA VAL A 36 2.57 -7.53 17.19
C VAL A 36 1.73 -6.37 16.63
N PRO A 37 1.39 -6.37 15.33
CA PRO A 37 0.41 -5.43 14.77
C PRO A 37 -0.97 -5.63 15.42
N GLY A 38 -1.58 -4.55 15.94
CA GLY A 38 -2.94 -4.56 16.46
C GLY A 38 -3.98 -4.07 15.44
N ASP A 39 -5.24 -3.93 15.86
CA ASP A 39 -6.39 -3.56 15.01
C ASP A 39 -6.18 -2.25 14.21
N LEU A 40 -5.49 -1.28 14.82
CA LEU A 40 -5.15 -0.02 14.15
C LEU A 40 -4.30 -0.22 12.90
N ALA A 41 -3.41 -1.22 12.87
CA ALA A 41 -2.59 -1.52 11.70
C ALA A 41 -3.47 -2.01 10.54
N ALA A 42 -4.40 -2.94 10.82
CA ALA A 42 -5.34 -3.45 9.82
C ALA A 42 -6.23 -2.33 9.26
N GLN A 43 -6.81 -1.50 10.13
CA GLN A 43 -7.62 -0.35 9.70
C GLN A 43 -6.79 0.64 8.87
N TYR A 44 -5.55 0.94 9.29
CA TYR A 44 -4.67 1.90 8.63
C TYR A 44 -4.29 1.46 7.21
N TYR A 45 -3.95 0.19 7.01
CA TYR A 45 -3.63 -0.36 5.69
C TYR A 45 -4.87 -0.56 4.83
N GLY A 46 -6.01 -0.95 5.42
CA GLY A 46 -7.28 -1.11 4.70
C GLY A 46 -7.80 0.19 4.08
N GLN A 47 -7.54 1.35 4.70
CA GLN A 47 -7.87 2.67 4.13
C GLN A 47 -7.04 3.06 2.89
N ARG A 48 -6.02 2.27 2.53
CA ARG A 48 -5.05 2.57 1.45
C ARG A 48 -4.99 1.45 0.40
N ALA A 49 -5.92 0.51 0.46
CA ALA A 49 -6.09 -0.56 -0.52
C ALA A 49 -6.90 -0.08 -1.73
#